data_AF-A0A1E5Q5H1-F1
#
_entry.id   AF-A0A1E5Q5H1-F1
#
_cell.length_a   1.000
_cell.length_b   1.000
_cell.length_c   1.000
_cell.angle_alpha   90.00
_cell.angle_beta   90.00
_cell.angle_gamma   90.00
#
_symmetry.space_group_name_H-M   'P 1'
#
loop_
_entity.id
_entity.type
_entity.pdbx_description
1 polymer ?
#
loop_
_entity_poly.entity_id
_entity_poly.type
_entity_poly.pdbx_seq_one_letter_code
_entity_poly.pdbx_strand_id
1 'polypeptide(L)'
;MVLGLILIGGLSGEVQASAKPLKTPHQIIGQLRLRITAIGKTTASANDFDVATNAALDDLKLFIRASDDLEALTRKDDWGKTPLNHAAYMGFSKIVTELLAQPSVKISLNEPDDVGVTPWTYTVFAVNQSAFACNPKLFNSPFSWSSLYASHPYYTQRSPYVEARKILEEAGAETDLDKAKNQWQAICVNQTADVKRAVAEATDIQMLVIEEGDKALQRFMNTLQKH
;
A
#
# COMPACT_ATOMS: atom_id res chain seq x y z
N MET A 1 41.27 -61.70 29.86
CA MET A 1 41.86 -61.20 28.59
C MET A 1 41.00 -61.77 27.48
N VAL A 2 40.18 -61.01 26.77
CA VAL A 2 40.49 -59.79 25.99
C VAL A 2 39.32 -58.80 26.09
N LEU A 3 39.63 -57.53 26.36
CA LEU A 3 38.71 -56.40 26.29
C LEU A 3 38.37 -56.12 24.81
N GLY A 4 37.08 -55.99 24.49
CA GLY A 4 36.60 -55.42 23.22
C GLY A 4 35.74 -54.19 23.50
N LEU A 5 36.23 -53.02 23.05
CA LEU A 5 35.67 -51.69 23.30
C LEU A 5 34.25 -51.51 22.76
N ILE A 6 33.40 -50.87 23.57
CA ILE A 6 32.10 -50.31 23.18
C ILE A 6 32.36 -48.98 22.46
N LEU A 7 32.08 -48.91 21.16
CA LEU A 7 32.02 -47.66 20.40
C LEU A 7 30.59 -47.09 20.51
N ILE A 8 30.42 -46.11 21.39
CA ILE A 8 29.21 -45.30 21.49
C ILE A 8 29.28 -44.25 20.37
N GLY A 9 28.65 -44.52 19.24
CA GLY A 9 28.45 -43.54 18.18
C GLY A 9 27.46 -42.48 18.64
N GLY A 10 27.94 -41.29 18.98
CA GLY A 10 27.11 -40.13 19.26
C GLY A 10 26.41 -39.66 17.99
N LEU A 11 25.09 -39.81 17.93
CA LEU A 11 24.24 -39.06 17.01
C LEU A 11 24.14 -37.62 17.54
N SER A 12 25.07 -36.77 17.15
CA SER A 12 24.89 -35.31 17.25
C SER A 12 23.89 -34.89 16.18
N GLY A 13 22.60 -35.02 16.49
CA GLY A 13 21.55 -34.35 15.74
C GLY A 13 21.66 -32.85 15.99
N GLU A 14 22.39 -32.13 15.14
CA GLU A 14 22.23 -30.69 15.03
C GLU A 14 20.80 -30.43 14.55
N VAL A 15 19.93 -30.01 15.47
CA VAL A 15 18.65 -29.42 15.11
C VAL A 15 18.99 -28.08 14.48
N GLN A 16 19.15 -28.08 13.16
CA GLN A 16 19.26 -26.87 12.37
C GLN A 16 17.91 -26.14 12.53
N ALA A 17 17.88 -25.14 13.40
CA ALA A 17 16.75 -24.24 13.52
C ALA A 17 16.58 -23.57 12.15
N SER A 18 15.61 -24.05 11.36
CA SER A 18 15.27 -23.44 10.09
C SER A 18 15.01 -21.96 10.32
N ALA A 19 15.90 -21.09 9.82
CA ALA A 19 15.68 -19.66 9.85
C ALA A 19 14.31 -19.37 9.22
N LYS A 20 13.51 -18.52 9.86
CA LYS A 20 12.20 -18.14 9.34
C LYS A 20 12.39 -17.55 7.94
N PRO A 21 11.62 -17.98 6.92
CA PRO A 21 11.79 -17.45 5.57
C PRO A 21 11.53 -15.94 5.55
N LEU A 22 12.31 -15.23 4.73
CA LEU A 22 12.14 -13.80 4.49
C LEU A 22 10.77 -13.54 3.87
N LYS A 23 10.13 -12.44 4.27
CA LYS A 23 8.87 -12.00 3.67
C LYS A 23 9.15 -11.35 2.32
N THR A 24 8.36 -11.67 1.31
CA THR A 24 8.46 -10.97 0.02
C THR A 24 7.99 -9.52 0.14
N PRO A 25 8.38 -8.62 -0.78
CA PRO A 25 7.89 -7.24 -0.79
C PRO A 25 6.36 -7.11 -0.78
N HIS A 26 5.62 -7.93 -1.55
CA HIS A 26 4.15 -7.96 -1.48
C HIS A 26 3.63 -8.36 -0.10
N GLN A 27 4.24 -9.35 0.55
CA GLN A 27 3.86 -9.78 1.89
C GLN A 27 4.10 -8.68 2.92
N ILE A 28 5.23 -7.97 2.83
CA ILE A 28 5.57 -6.86 3.72
C ILE A 28 4.53 -5.73 3.60
N ILE A 29 4.22 -5.30 2.38
CA ILE A 29 3.24 -4.23 2.12
C ILE A 29 1.84 -4.66 2.57
N GLY A 30 1.44 -5.90 2.27
CA GLY A 30 0.16 -6.46 2.68
C GLY A 30 0.01 -6.54 4.20
N GLN A 31 1.06 -6.94 4.92
CA GLN A 31 1.07 -6.98 6.38
C GLN A 31 1.04 -5.58 6.99
N LEU A 32 1.78 -4.61 6.42
CA LEU A 32 1.72 -3.22 6.86
C LEU A 32 0.29 -2.68 6.75
N ARG A 33 -0.39 -2.88 5.62
CA ARG A 33 -1.81 -2.50 5.44
C ARG A 33 -2.69 -3.03 6.57
N LEU A 34 -2.59 -4.32 6.87
CA LEU A 34 -3.38 -4.94 7.95
C LEU A 34 -3.04 -4.32 9.32
N ARG A 35 -1.77 -4.03 9.58
CA ARG A 35 -1.32 -3.43 10.84
C ARG A 35 -1.83 -1.99 10.98
N ILE A 36 -1.80 -1.19 9.92
CA ILE A 36 -2.38 0.17 9.91
C ILE A 36 -3.88 0.11 10.24
N THR A 37 -4.65 -0.78 9.60
CA THR A 37 -6.07 -0.93 9.93
C THR A 37 -6.27 -1.35 11.40
N ALA A 38 -5.45 -2.26 11.92
CA ALA A 38 -5.55 -2.71 13.31
C ALA A 38 -5.25 -1.59 14.32
N ILE A 39 -4.19 -0.80 14.10
CA ILE A 39 -3.85 0.37 14.92
C ILE A 39 -4.99 1.39 14.89
N GLY A 40 -5.55 1.65 13.71
CA GLY A 40 -6.68 2.54 13.54
C GLY A 40 -7.95 2.13 14.30
N LYS A 41 -8.16 0.83 14.49
CA LYS A 41 -9.26 0.28 15.32
C LYS A 41 -8.98 0.34 16.83
N THR A 42 -7.74 0.57 17.23
CA THR A 42 -7.33 0.54 18.65
C THR A 42 -6.87 1.92 19.11
N THR A 43 -5.59 2.25 18.92
CA THR A 43 -4.99 3.46 19.47
C THR A 43 -5.13 4.66 18.54
N ALA A 44 -5.21 4.41 17.22
CA ALA A 44 -5.14 5.44 16.16
C ALA A 44 -3.97 6.43 16.34
N SER A 45 -2.94 6.02 17.07
CA SER A 45 -1.82 6.87 17.49
C SER A 45 -0.83 7.05 16.36
N ALA A 46 -0.37 8.28 16.17
CA ALA A 46 0.70 8.58 15.23
C ALA A 46 1.92 7.67 15.49
N ASN A 47 2.37 7.58 16.73
CA ASN A 47 3.54 6.79 17.09
C ASN A 47 3.40 5.31 16.67
N ASP A 48 2.24 4.70 16.86
CA ASP A 48 2.05 3.27 16.55
C ASP A 48 2.09 3.00 15.05
N PHE A 49 1.54 3.93 14.25
CA PHE A 49 1.65 3.87 12.79
C PHE A 49 3.10 4.01 12.32
N ASP A 50 3.89 4.87 12.97
CA ASP A 50 5.30 5.06 12.62
C ASP A 50 6.12 3.81 12.98
N VAL A 51 5.86 3.21 14.15
CA VAL A 51 6.46 1.92 14.55
C VAL A 51 6.13 0.83 13.54
N ALA A 52 4.87 0.70 13.11
CA ALA A 52 4.47 -0.29 12.11
C ALA A 52 5.15 -0.05 10.75
N THR A 53 5.21 1.22 10.32
CA THR A 53 5.84 1.61 9.04
C THR A 53 7.33 1.34 9.06
N ASN A 54 8.02 1.67 10.16
CA ASN A 54 9.46 1.43 10.30
C ASN A 54 9.76 -0.09 10.36
N ALA A 55 8.93 -0.88 11.05
CA ALA A 55 9.09 -2.33 11.05
C ALA A 55 8.95 -2.95 9.64
N ALA A 56 8.00 -2.47 8.84
CA ALA A 56 7.86 -2.90 7.45
C ALA A 56 9.05 -2.45 6.57
N LEU A 57 9.59 -1.25 6.83
CA LEU A 57 10.79 -0.75 6.15
C LEU A 57 12.02 -1.60 6.51
N ASP A 58 12.17 -2.00 7.78
CA ASP A 58 13.25 -2.87 8.23
C ASP A 58 13.14 -4.27 7.61
N ASP A 59 11.94 -4.83 7.52
CA ASP A 59 11.68 -6.09 6.82
C ASP A 59 12.06 -5.99 5.33
N LEU A 60 11.75 -4.86 4.66
CA LEU A 60 12.11 -4.64 3.25
C LEU A 60 13.61 -4.51 3.06
N LYS A 61 14.29 -3.74 3.92
CA LYS A 61 15.76 -3.62 3.91
C LYS A 61 16.43 -4.96 4.18
N LEU A 62 15.86 -5.76 5.08
CA LEU A 62 16.32 -7.11 5.33
C LEU A 62 16.15 -8.00 4.10
N PHE A 63 15.02 -7.91 3.40
CA PHE A 63 14.82 -8.62 2.13
C PHE A 63 15.88 -8.22 1.10
N ILE A 64 16.07 -6.92 0.86
CA ILE A 64 17.01 -6.40 -0.14
C ILE A 64 18.45 -6.86 0.14
N ARG A 65 18.88 -6.92 1.40
CA ARG A 65 20.27 -7.26 1.75
C ARG A 65 20.55 -8.77 1.86
N ALA A 66 19.53 -9.58 2.09
CA ALA A 66 19.71 -10.99 2.49
C ALA A 66 18.93 -12.00 1.63
N SER A 67 18.07 -11.55 0.73
CA SER A 67 17.36 -12.41 -0.21
C SER A 67 18.20 -12.70 -1.44
N ASP A 68 18.25 -13.97 -1.86
CA ASP A 68 18.79 -14.37 -3.16
C ASP A 68 17.78 -14.13 -4.32
N ASP A 69 16.52 -13.80 -3.99
CA ASP A 69 15.43 -13.53 -4.95
C ASP A 69 15.13 -12.03 -5.04
N LEU A 70 16.03 -11.24 -5.63
CA LEU A 70 15.80 -9.80 -5.83
C LEU A 70 14.80 -9.50 -6.96
N GLU A 71 14.48 -10.47 -7.82
CA GLU A 71 13.41 -10.33 -8.83
C GLU A 71 12.04 -10.10 -8.18
N ALA A 72 11.84 -10.56 -6.94
CA ALA A 72 10.62 -10.27 -6.19
C ALA A 72 10.35 -8.77 -5.95
N LEU A 73 11.33 -7.89 -6.15
CA LEU A 73 11.15 -6.42 -6.08
C LEU A 73 10.34 -5.86 -7.25
N THR A 74 10.33 -6.55 -8.40
CA THR A 74 9.62 -6.14 -9.62
C THR A 74 8.59 -7.16 -10.10
N ARG A 75 8.56 -8.36 -9.51
CA ARG A 75 7.61 -9.41 -9.85
C ARG A 75 6.17 -8.91 -9.75
N LYS A 76 5.35 -9.22 -10.75
CA LYS A 76 3.91 -8.93 -10.73
C LYS A 76 3.17 -10.01 -9.96
N ASP A 77 2.11 -9.62 -9.25
CA ASP A 77 1.14 -10.57 -8.70
C ASP A 77 0.05 -10.92 -9.73
N ASP A 78 -0.97 -11.65 -9.29
CA ASP A 78 -2.09 -12.12 -10.14
C ASP A 78 -2.97 -10.99 -10.70
N TRP A 79 -2.78 -9.74 -10.26
CA TRP A 79 -3.44 -8.55 -10.82
C TRP A 79 -2.48 -7.68 -11.65
N GLY A 80 -1.29 -8.20 -11.97
CA GLY A 80 -0.26 -7.47 -12.69
C GLY A 80 0.47 -6.44 -11.83
N LYS A 81 0.29 -6.42 -10.51
CA LYS A 81 0.84 -5.38 -9.64
C LYS A 81 2.22 -5.76 -9.13
N THR A 82 3.18 -4.87 -9.36
CA THR A 82 4.48 -4.91 -8.70
C THR A 82 4.36 -4.47 -7.24
N PRO A 83 5.38 -4.71 -6.39
CA PRO A 83 5.44 -4.12 -5.06
C PRO A 83 5.31 -2.59 -5.08
N LEU A 84 5.86 -1.92 -6.10
CA LEU A 84 5.74 -0.46 -6.25
C LEU A 84 4.29 -0.04 -6.50
N ASN A 85 3.52 -0.78 -7.30
CA ASN A 85 2.08 -0.53 -7.49
C ASN A 85 1.34 -0.62 -6.14
N HIS A 86 1.62 -1.65 -5.32
CA HIS A 86 0.97 -1.80 -4.01
C HIS A 86 1.37 -0.72 -3.01
N ALA A 87 2.65 -0.37 -2.94
CA ALA A 87 3.13 0.70 -2.08
C ALA A 87 2.50 2.05 -2.44
N ALA A 88 2.40 2.35 -3.75
CA ALA A 88 1.74 3.55 -4.25
C ALA A 88 0.22 3.55 -4.02
N TYR A 89 -0.46 2.42 -4.26
CA TYR A 89 -1.89 2.23 -3.98
C TYR A 89 -2.25 2.48 -2.51
N MET A 90 -1.34 2.12 -1.61
CA MET A 90 -1.49 2.34 -0.17
C MET A 90 -0.93 3.69 0.30
N GLY A 91 -0.24 4.43 -0.57
CA GLY A 91 0.42 5.68 -0.22
C GLY A 91 1.62 5.52 0.72
N PHE A 92 2.23 4.34 0.83
CA PHE A 92 3.35 4.09 1.75
C PHE A 92 4.65 4.72 1.25
N SER A 93 4.75 6.05 1.33
CA SER A 93 5.85 6.88 0.81
C SER A 93 7.25 6.35 1.19
N LYS A 94 7.48 6.00 2.46
CA LYS A 94 8.76 5.42 2.91
C LYS A 94 9.12 4.11 2.20
N ILE A 95 8.12 3.27 1.91
CA ILE A 95 8.31 2.01 1.18
C ILE A 95 8.54 2.29 -0.30
N VAL A 96 7.81 3.26 -0.88
CA VAL A 96 8.04 3.74 -2.26
C VAL A 96 9.49 4.22 -2.43
N THR A 97 9.99 5.04 -1.52
CA THR A 97 11.38 5.52 -1.52
C THR A 97 12.39 4.37 -1.49
N GLU A 98 12.22 3.42 -0.57
CA GLU A 98 13.15 2.30 -0.44
C GLU A 98 13.14 1.37 -1.67
N LEU A 99 11.96 1.10 -2.24
CA LEU A 99 11.84 0.33 -3.48
C LEU A 99 12.53 1.05 -4.64
N LEU A 100 12.30 2.35 -4.80
CA LEU A 100 12.93 3.16 -5.84
C LEU A 100 14.43 3.34 -5.65
N ALA A 101 15.01 3.02 -4.50
CA ALA A 101 16.47 2.97 -4.37
C ALA A 101 17.10 1.84 -5.20
N GLN A 102 16.31 0.84 -5.60
CA GLN A 102 16.77 -0.31 -6.36
C GLN A 102 16.73 -0.02 -7.87
N PRO A 103 17.83 -0.19 -8.62
CA PRO A 103 17.88 0.11 -10.05
C PRO A 103 16.84 -0.64 -10.88
N SER A 104 16.57 -1.91 -10.57
CA SER A 104 15.55 -2.71 -11.27
C SER A 104 14.15 -2.09 -11.14
N VAL A 105 13.80 -1.60 -9.95
CA VAL A 105 12.52 -0.94 -9.70
C VAL A 105 12.43 0.40 -10.41
N LYS A 106 13.53 1.18 -10.45
CA LYS A 106 13.56 2.43 -11.24
C LYS A 106 13.33 2.16 -12.72
N ILE A 107 13.91 1.10 -13.29
CA ILE A 107 13.71 0.79 -14.71
C ILE A 107 12.25 0.46 -15.01
N SER A 108 11.55 -0.20 -14.09
CA SER A 108 10.14 -0.60 -14.24
C SER A 108 9.14 0.39 -13.62
N LEU A 109 9.54 1.63 -13.31
CA LEU A 109 8.73 2.52 -12.46
C LEU A 109 7.39 2.95 -13.08
N ASN A 110 7.29 2.90 -14.41
CA ASN A 110 6.09 3.21 -15.19
C ASN A 110 5.29 1.95 -15.60
N GLU A 111 5.69 0.75 -15.16
CA GLU A 111 4.97 -0.46 -15.54
C GLU A 111 3.52 -0.45 -15.00
N PRO A 112 2.53 -0.57 -15.90
CA PRO A 112 1.15 -0.67 -15.47
C PRO A 112 0.81 -2.08 -14.96
N ASP A 113 -0.21 -2.13 -14.14
CA ASP A 113 -0.91 -3.38 -13.82
C ASP A 113 -1.85 -3.82 -14.96
N ASP A 114 -2.58 -4.91 -14.74
CA ASP A 114 -3.42 -5.54 -15.78
C ASP A 114 -4.58 -4.64 -16.26
N VAL A 115 -4.94 -3.61 -15.50
CA VAL A 115 -5.96 -2.61 -15.87
C VAL A 115 -5.35 -1.30 -16.36
N GLY A 116 -4.04 -1.28 -16.62
CA GLY A 116 -3.33 -0.13 -17.20
C GLY A 116 -2.93 0.94 -16.18
N VAL A 117 -3.10 0.70 -14.87
CA VAL A 117 -2.85 1.70 -13.82
C VAL A 117 -1.38 1.63 -13.38
N THR A 118 -0.69 2.77 -13.45
CA THR A 118 0.71 2.90 -13.04
C THR A 118 0.82 3.20 -11.55
N PRO A 119 1.99 3.03 -10.93
CA PRO A 119 2.22 3.47 -9.56
C PRO A 119 1.88 4.95 -9.35
N TRP A 120 2.25 5.84 -10.30
CA TRP A 120 1.92 7.26 -10.20
C TRP A 120 0.41 7.50 -10.19
N THR A 121 -0.34 6.90 -11.12
CA THR A 121 -1.81 7.03 -11.16
C THR A 121 -2.46 6.58 -9.83
N TYR A 122 -1.93 5.54 -9.19
CA TYR A 122 -2.41 5.12 -7.88
C TYR A 122 -2.25 6.18 -6.80
N THR A 123 -1.13 6.89 -6.79
CA THR A 123 -0.93 8.01 -5.85
C THR A 123 -1.89 9.15 -6.13
N VAL A 124 -2.16 9.45 -7.40
CA VAL A 124 -3.13 10.47 -7.82
C VAL A 124 -4.54 10.12 -7.34
N PHE A 125 -4.94 8.86 -7.40
CA PHE A 125 -6.27 8.45 -6.94
C PHE A 125 -6.42 8.44 -5.42
N ALA A 126 -5.33 8.31 -4.65
CA ALA A 126 -5.36 8.32 -3.18
C ALA A 126 -6.46 7.43 -2.59
N VAL A 127 -6.52 6.16 -3.04
CA VAL A 127 -7.72 5.30 -2.96
C VAL A 127 -8.32 5.21 -1.55
N ASN A 128 -7.52 5.17 -0.49
CA ASN A 128 -8.05 5.08 0.87
C ASN A 128 -8.71 6.39 1.38
N GLN A 129 -8.36 7.54 0.81
CA GLN A 129 -9.01 8.82 1.10
C GLN A 129 -10.16 9.11 0.14
N SER A 130 -10.05 8.71 -1.12
CA SER A 130 -11.02 9.01 -2.18
C SER A 130 -12.12 7.97 -2.38
N ALA A 131 -11.99 6.78 -1.77
CA ALA A 131 -12.93 5.66 -1.94
C ALA A 131 -14.41 6.07 -1.78
N PHE A 132 -14.72 6.97 -0.85
CA PHE A 132 -16.08 7.44 -0.60
C PHE A 132 -16.63 8.37 -1.68
N ALA A 133 -15.76 9.12 -2.37
CA ALA A 133 -16.14 9.88 -3.56
C ALA A 133 -16.27 8.99 -4.79
N CYS A 134 -15.36 8.03 -4.94
CA CYS A 134 -15.33 7.07 -6.06
C CYS A 134 -16.54 6.12 -6.05
N ASN A 135 -16.97 5.67 -4.86
CA ASN A 135 -18.08 4.74 -4.69
C ASN A 135 -18.87 5.00 -3.40
N PRO A 136 -19.84 5.94 -3.42
CA PRO A 136 -20.72 6.20 -2.28
C PRO A 136 -21.54 4.99 -1.80
N LYS A 137 -21.68 3.93 -2.62
CA LYS A 137 -22.36 2.69 -2.20
C LYS A 137 -21.61 1.95 -1.10
N LEU A 138 -20.35 2.29 -0.82
CA LEU A 138 -19.61 1.76 0.33
C LEU A 138 -20.34 2.03 1.66
N PHE A 139 -21.14 3.08 1.75
CA PHE A 139 -21.92 3.38 2.96
C PHE A 139 -23.11 2.44 3.19
N ASN A 140 -23.50 1.65 2.19
CA ASN A 140 -24.63 0.70 2.30
C ASN A 140 -24.32 -0.50 3.21
N SER A 141 -23.05 -0.71 3.59
CA SER A 141 -22.66 -1.81 4.46
C SER A 141 -21.52 -1.41 5.39
N PRO A 142 -21.63 -1.62 6.72
CA PRO A 142 -20.56 -1.36 7.67
C PRO A 142 -19.28 -2.16 7.36
N PHE A 143 -19.39 -3.34 6.75
CA PHE A 143 -18.21 -4.12 6.36
C PHE A 143 -17.40 -3.47 5.24
N SER A 144 -18.03 -2.61 4.42
CA SER A 144 -17.38 -1.94 3.28
C SER A 144 -16.65 -0.66 3.68
N TRP A 145 -17.21 0.14 4.59
CA TRP A 145 -16.60 1.42 4.98
C TRP A 145 -15.80 1.37 6.29
N SER A 146 -16.14 0.49 7.25
CA SER A 146 -15.54 0.53 8.59
C SER A 146 -14.03 0.31 8.60
N SER A 147 -13.50 -0.53 7.71
CA SER A 147 -12.06 -0.76 7.64
C SER A 147 -11.31 0.42 6.99
N LEU A 148 -11.91 1.06 5.99
CA LEU A 148 -11.37 2.29 5.39
C LEU A 148 -11.38 3.43 6.43
N TYR A 149 -12.51 3.60 7.12
CA TYR A 149 -12.65 4.55 8.21
C TYR A 149 -11.66 4.29 9.35
N ALA A 150 -11.48 3.04 9.75
CA ALA A 150 -10.51 2.69 10.79
C ALA A 150 -9.09 3.11 10.40
N SER A 151 -8.67 2.92 9.15
CA SER A 151 -7.36 3.37 8.69
C SER A 151 -7.26 4.88 8.42
N HIS A 152 -8.38 5.61 8.43
CA HIS A 152 -8.42 7.03 8.05
C HIS A 152 -7.44 7.92 8.84
N PRO A 153 -7.25 7.77 10.16
CA PRO A 153 -6.27 8.55 10.93
C PRO A 153 -4.83 8.42 10.42
N TYR A 154 -4.45 7.30 9.80
CA TYR A 154 -3.12 7.16 9.21
C TYR A 154 -2.88 8.20 8.11
N TYR A 155 -3.88 8.39 7.25
CA TYR A 155 -3.79 9.24 6.07
C TYR A 155 -3.94 10.72 6.40
N THR A 156 -4.86 11.07 7.31
CA THR A 156 -5.10 12.47 7.68
C THR A 156 -4.01 13.07 8.55
N GLN A 157 -3.22 12.25 9.25
CA GLN A 157 -2.09 12.72 10.06
C GLN A 157 -0.78 12.87 9.25
N ARG A 158 -0.69 12.34 8.02
CA ARG A 158 0.60 12.20 7.29
C ARG A 158 0.59 12.59 5.81
N SER A 159 -0.56 12.84 5.20
CA SER A 159 -0.69 13.12 3.75
C SER A 159 0.14 12.18 2.85
N PRO A 160 0.13 10.85 3.08
CA PRO A 160 1.20 9.98 2.59
C PRO A 160 1.14 9.73 1.06
N TYR A 161 -0.04 9.92 0.44
CA TYR A 161 -0.16 9.89 -1.03
C TYR A 161 0.48 11.10 -1.72
N VAL A 162 0.43 12.29 -1.12
CA VAL A 162 1.05 13.50 -1.67
C VAL A 162 2.56 13.33 -1.70
N GLU A 163 3.12 12.80 -0.61
CA GLU A 163 4.54 12.48 -0.51
C GLU A 163 4.94 11.39 -1.52
N ALA A 164 4.18 10.28 -1.59
CA ALA A 164 4.46 9.20 -2.55
C ALA A 164 4.38 9.67 -4.01
N ARG A 165 3.40 10.52 -4.35
CA ARG A 165 3.27 11.13 -5.68
C ARG A 165 4.52 11.93 -6.02
N LYS A 166 4.93 12.84 -5.12
CA LYS A 166 6.12 13.67 -5.30
C LYS A 166 7.38 12.83 -5.52
N ILE A 167 7.57 11.78 -4.71
CA ILE A 167 8.71 10.86 -4.84
C ILE A 167 8.73 10.20 -6.23
N LEU A 168 7.58 9.75 -6.75
CA LEU A 168 7.49 9.15 -8.08
C LEU A 168 7.77 10.16 -9.19
N GLU A 169 7.22 11.37 -9.09
CA GLU A 169 7.48 12.46 -10.04
C GLU A 169 8.97 12.84 -10.08
N GLU A 170 9.61 12.96 -8.91
CA GLU A 170 11.06 13.21 -8.79
C GLU A 170 11.90 12.04 -9.33
N ALA A 171 11.38 10.82 -9.29
CA ALA A 171 12.01 9.64 -9.88
C ALA A 171 11.80 9.53 -11.40
N GLY A 172 11.05 10.45 -12.02
CA GLY A 172 10.81 10.49 -13.47
C GLY A 172 9.58 9.70 -13.92
N ALA A 173 8.56 9.56 -13.06
CA ALA A 173 7.31 8.94 -13.46
C ALA A 173 6.59 9.74 -14.55
N GLU A 174 5.96 9.03 -15.48
CA GLU A 174 5.09 9.63 -16.47
C GLU A 174 3.82 10.17 -15.79
N THR A 175 3.50 11.44 -16.05
CA THR A 175 2.44 12.20 -15.37
C THR A 175 1.25 12.53 -16.28
N ASP A 176 0.74 11.51 -16.98
CA ASP A 176 -0.38 11.67 -17.92
C ASP A 176 -1.72 11.89 -17.18
N LEU A 177 -2.07 13.15 -16.96
CA LEU A 177 -3.29 13.56 -16.27
C LEU A 177 -4.56 13.21 -17.06
N ASP A 178 -4.55 13.30 -18.40
CA ASP A 178 -5.73 12.98 -19.21
C ASP A 178 -6.03 11.48 -19.16
N LYS A 179 -5.00 10.65 -19.21
CA LYS A 179 -5.12 9.21 -18.95
C LYS A 179 -5.62 8.94 -17.54
N ALA A 180 -5.09 9.62 -16.52
CA ALA A 180 -5.57 9.46 -15.15
C ALA A 180 -7.05 9.83 -14.99
N LYS A 181 -7.52 10.91 -15.63
CA LYS A 181 -8.95 11.28 -15.68
C LYS A 181 -9.79 10.18 -16.30
N ASN A 182 -9.39 9.69 -17.48
CA ASN A 182 -10.12 8.62 -18.17
C ASN A 182 -10.19 7.34 -17.33
N GLN A 183 -9.09 6.98 -16.68
CA GLN A 183 -9.02 5.82 -15.78
C GLN A 183 -9.90 6.01 -14.54
N TRP A 184 -9.91 7.20 -13.93
CA TRP A 184 -10.84 7.49 -12.83
C TRP A 184 -12.29 7.28 -13.26
N GLN A 185 -12.68 7.78 -14.44
CA GLN A 185 -14.05 7.61 -14.95
C GLN A 185 -14.40 6.15 -15.20
N ALA A 186 -13.44 5.34 -15.65
CA ALA A 186 -13.62 3.91 -15.88
C ALA A 186 -13.70 3.10 -14.58
N ILE A 187 -12.94 3.47 -13.55
CA ILE A 187 -12.86 2.76 -12.26
C ILE A 187 -14.01 3.17 -11.34
N CYS A 188 -14.28 4.47 -11.22
CA CYS A 188 -15.25 5.04 -10.29
C CYS A 188 -16.64 5.15 -10.91
N VAL A 189 -17.18 4.02 -11.39
CA VAL A 189 -18.48 3.97 -12.09
C VAL A 189 -19.68 4.34 -11.20
N ASN A 190 -19.50 4.29 -9.87
CA ASN A 190 -20.56 4.59 -8.89
C ASN A 190 -20.46 6.00 -8.31
N GLN A 191 -19.50 6.82 -8.74
CA GLN A 191 -19.34 8.20 -8.25
C GLN A 191 -20.57 9.06 -8.57
N THR A 192 -20.74 10.17 -7.86
CA THR A 192 -21.82 11.12 -8.15
C THR A 192 -21.56 11.88 -9.46
N ALA A 193 -22.61 12.44 -10.07
CA ALA A 193 -22.48 13.28 -11.26
C ALA A 193 -21.58 14.51 -11.01
N ASP A 194 -21.60 15.05 -9.79
CA ASP A 194 -20.78 16.20 -9.41
C ASP A 194 -19.29 15.83 -9.31
N VAL A 195 -18.94 14.73 -8.65
CA VAL A 195 -17.55 14.23 -8.59
C VAL A 195 -17.05 13.91 -9.99
N LYS A 196 -17.89 13.25 -10.81
CA LYS A 196 -17.56 12.94 -12.21
C LYS A 196 -17.16 14.17 -13.00
N ARG A 197 -17.98 15.22 -12.95
CA ARG A 197 -17.73 16.50 -13.64
C ARG A 197 -16.51 17.21 -13.07
N ALA A 198 -16.39 17.29 -11.74
CA ALA A 198 -15.26 17.92 -11.09
C ALA A 198 -13.92 17.28 -11.49
N VAL A 199 -13.85 15.94 -11.55
CA VAL A 199 -12.62 15.25 -11.96
C VAL A 199 -12.27 15.48 -13.43
N ALA A 200 -13.27 15.58 -14.32
CA ALA A 200 -13.02 15.90 -15.73
C ALA A 200 -12.36 17.28 -15.90
N GLU A 201 -12.78 18.26 -15.09
CA GLU A 201 -12.32 19.65 -15.12
C GLU A 201 -11.07 19.90 -14.24
N ALA A 202 -10.69 18.94 -13.38
CA ALA A 202 -9.62 19.11 -12.41
C ALA A 202 -8.23 19.34 -13.05
N THR A 203 -7.49 20.28 -12.51
CA THR A 203 -6.04 20.44 -12.76
C THR A 203 -5.18 19.67 -11.75
N ASP A 204 -5.74 19.40 -10.56
CA ASP A 204 -5.15 18.50 -9.57
C ASP A 204 -6.20 17.49 -9.11
N ILE A 205 -6.17 16.30 -9.71
CA ILE A 205 -7.11 15.23 -9.39
C ILE A 205 -6.92 14.78 -7.95
N GLN A 206 -5.68 14.68 -7.46
CA GLN A 206 -5.37 14.13 -6.14
C GLN A 206 -5.98 14.97 -5.03
N MET A 207 -5.74 16.28 -5.06
CA MET A 207 -6.32 17.21 -4.10
C MET A 207 -7.85 17.13 -4.12
N LEU A 208 -8.46 17.21 -5.31
CA LEU A 208 -9.90 17.16 -5.48
C LEU A 208 -10.51 15.87 -4.88
N VAL A 209 -9.98 14.70 -5.24
CA VAL A 209 -10.60 13.42 -4.85
C VAL A 209 -10.39 13.10 -3.37
N ILE A 210 -9.31 13.60 -2.76
CA ILE A 210 -9.11 13.54 -1.31
C ILE A 210 -10.17 14.40 -0.61
N GLU A 211 -10.38 15.65 -1.05
CA GLU A 211 -11.38 16.54 -0.46
C GLU A 211 -12.80 16.00 -0.62
N GLU A 212 -13.18 15.51 -1.80
CA GLU A 212 -14.50 14.95 -2.03
C GLU A 212 -14.74 13.67 -1.21
N GLY A 213 -13.69 12.86 -1.03
CA GLY A 213 -13.74 11.68 -0.17
C GLY A 213 -13.96 12.02 1.30
N ASP A 214 -13.23 13.01 1.82
CA ASP A 214 -13.40 13.51 3.19
C ASP A 214 -14.79 14.14 3.40
N LYS A 215 -15.24 14.99 2.48
CA LYS A 215 -16.60 15.56 2.51
C LYS A 215 -17.67 14.46 2.53
N ALA A 216 -17.52 13.42 1.70
CA ALA A 216 -18.46 12.30 1.66
C ALA A 216 -18.49 11.53 3.00
N LEU A 217 -17.32 11.23 3.56
CA LEU A 217 -17.21 10.56 4.85
C LEU A 217 -17.80 11.40 5.99
N GLN A 218 -17.45 12.68 6.08
CA GLN A 218 -17.95 13.59 7.12
C GLN A 218 -19.46 13.72 7.08
N ARG A 219 -20.05 13.87 5.88
CA ARG A 219 -21.52 13.88 5.72
C ARG A 219 -22.14 12.60 6.27
N PHE A 220 -21.59 11.44 5.94
CA PHE A 220 -22.08 10.16 6.45
C PHE A 220 -21.93 10.05 7.97
N MET A 221 -20.78 10.36 8.54
CA MET A 221 -20.56 10.29 10.01
C MET A 221 -21.51 11.23 10.76
N ASN A 222 -21.78 12.42 10.23
CA ASN A 222 -22.75 13.36 10.81
C ASN A 222 -24.19 12.82 10.79
N THR A 223 -24.55 11.93 9.85
CA THR A 223 -25.86 11.26 9.88
C THR A 223 -25.93 10.22 10.98
N LEU A 224 -24.84 9.49 11.24
CA LEU A 224 -24.78 8.49 12.32
C LEU A 224 -24.81 9.10 13.72
N GLN A 225 -24.32 10.33 13.89
CA GLN A 225 -24.31 11.02 15.19
C GLN A 225 -25.68 11.64 15.58
N LYS A 226 -26.58 11.81 14.60
CA LYS A 226 -27.91 12.40 14.80
C LYS A 226 -28.98 11.36 15.19
N HIS A 227 -28.61 10.08 15.22
CA HIS A 227 -29.47 8.93 15.54
C HIS A 227 -28.85 8.13 16.69
#